data_AF-A0A937QHN0-F1
#
_entry.id   AF-A0A937QHN0-F1
#
_cell.length_a   1.000
_cell.length_b   1.000
_cell.length_c   1.000
_cell.angle_alpha   90.00
_cell.angle_beta   90.00
_cell.angle_gamma   90.00
#
_symmetry.space_group_name_H-M   'P 1'
#
loop_
_entity.id
_entity.type
_entity.pdbx_description
1 polymer ?
#
loop_
_entity_poly.entity_id
_entity_poly.type
_entity_poly.pdbx_seq_one_letter_code
_entity_poly.pdbx_strand_id
1 'polypeptide(L)'
;MTEKDVKRRLAAIFSADVKEYSRLMRDDEVATVNTLNDYRELMKKLIKQHHGRVVDSPGDNLLAEFSSVVDAVQSAVAVQKELMARNVALPDDRKMEFRIGINLGDVIVDKDGIYGDGVNIAARLEGLANPGGICISRTAYDQIEDKLPFGYEYLGEKTVKNISKPVRAYRVVIESDEITPKVGKEPSHDRRDRHRNAIEEKKARKERLKERKERHKERKRKKEIRLEERGIKPRIKRKNGFSIHLRAYVGVIGLLLIINILTYASTNRIWFQWPAFGWGLGLYLHWFHVRKAAKIKQQGRTMSGFRRHLGTYVGVIGFLLLVNILTYTSTNRIWFQWPALGWGLFLFFHWQVFAPRSSKKDQ
;
A
#
# COMPACT_ATOMS: atom_id res chain seq x y z
N MET A 1 -17.19 -8.77 -13.75
CA MET A 1 -16.46 -7.51 -13.57
C MET A 1 -15.37 -7.50 -14.62
N THR A 2 -15.52 -6.67 -15.65
CA THR A 2 -14.51 -6.50 -16.70
C THR A 2 -13.27 -5.86 -16.07
N GLU A 3 -12.11 -6.50 -16.21
CA GLU A 3 -10.82 -5.83 -15.96
C GLU A 3 -10.80 -4.58 -16.85
N LYS A 4 -10.80 -3.40 -16.23
CA LYS A 4 -10.48 -2.18 -16.97
C LYS A 4 -9.09 -2.36 -17.55
N ASP A 5 -8.97 -2.21 -18.85
CA ASP A 5 -7.70 -2.32 -19.57
C ASP A 5 -6.76 -1.19 -19.13
N VAL A 6 -5.90 -1.48 -18.15
CA VAL A 6 -4.96 -0.53 -17.58
C VAL A 6 -3.78 -0.39 -18.54
N LYS A 7 -3.79 0.66 -19.37
CA LYS A 7 -2.73 0.92 -20.34
C LYS A 7 -1.48 1.45 -19.66
N ARG A 8 -0.37 0.73 -19.82
CA ARG A 8 0.97 1.16 -19.39
C ARG A 8 1.77 1.67 -20.58
N ARG A 9 2.51 2.76 -20.39
CA ARG A 9 3.45 3.28 -21.38
C ARG A 9 4.60 4.04 -20.72
N LEU A 10 5.70 4.15 -21.45
CA LEU A 10 6.80 5.04 -21.10
C LEU A 10 6.41 6.49 -21.47
N ALA A 11 6.60 7.42 -20.55
CA ALA A 11 6.35 8.84 -20.78
C ALA A 11 7.38 9.71 -20.06
N ALA A 12 7.60 10.92 -20.57
CA ALA A 12 8.31 11.95 -19.83
C ALA A 12 7.30 12.73 -18.98
N ILE A 13 7.49 12.68 -17.66
CA ILE A 13 6.63 13.36 -16.68
C ILE A 13 7.31 14.66 -16.28
N PHE A 14 6.55 15.76 -16.37
CA PHE A 14 6.91 17.10 -15.96
C PHE A 14 6.08 17.48 -14.74
N SER A 15 6.74 17.84 -13.64
CA SER A 15 6.09 18.32 -12.41
C SER A 15 6.62 19.70 -12.10
N ALA A 16 5.74 20.66 -11.84
CA ALA A 16 6.10 22.00 -11.39
C ALA A 16 5.31 22.41 -10.15
N ASP A 17 5.96 23.16 -9.27
CA ASP A 17 5.41 23.60 -7.97
C ASP A 17 6.00 24.97 -7.60
N VAL A 18 5.25 25.75 -6.84
CA VAL A 18 5.67 27.08 -6.38
C VAL A 18 6.45 26.96 -5.07
N LYS A 19 7.65 27.54 -5.02
CA LYS A 19 8.34 27.67 -3.75
C LYS A 19 7.59 28.64 -2.82
N GLU A 20 7.38 28.21 -1.58
CA GLU A 20 6.81 29.05 -0.50
C GLU A 20 5.42 29.64 -0.81
N TYR A 21 4.60 28.92 -1.59
CA TYR A 21 3.23 29.36 -1.93
C TYR A 21 2.39 29.82 -0.72
N SER A 22 2.49 29.12 0.42
CA SER A 22 1.75 29.48 1.63
C SER A 22 2.12 30.84 2.21
N ARG A 23 3.35 31.33 1.96
CA ARG A 23 3.78 32.68 2.37
C ARG A 23 3.07 33.74 1.51
N LEU A 24 3.15 33.59 0.18
CA LEU A 24 2.51 34.50 -0.77
C LEU A 24 0.99 34.63 -0.52
N MET A 25 0.34 33.49 -0.24
CA MET A 25 -1.08 33.48 0.14
C MET A 25 -1.37 34.26 1.41
N ARG A 26 -0.51 34.20 2.43
CA ARG A 26 -0.72 34.96 3.68
C ARG A 26 -0.59 36.47 3.46
N ASP A 27 0.32 36.87 2.57
CA ASP A 27 0.65 38.28 2.36
C ASP A 27 -0.43 38.99 1.51
N ASP A 28 -0.86 38.36 0.41
CA ASP A 28 -2.00 38.82 -0.41
C ASP A 28 -2.58 37.65 -1.22
N GLU A 29 -3.74 37.15 -0.80
CA GLU A 29 -4.42 36.01 -1.41
C GLU A 29 -4.84 36.29 -2.86
N VAL A 30 -5.43 37.46 -3.11
CA VAL A 30 -6.04 37.79 -4.42
C VAL A 30 -4.96 37.97 -5.48
N ALA A 31 -3.93 38.75 -5.17
CA ALA A 31 -2.83 38.97 -6.11
C ALA A 31 -2.04 37.68 -6.35
N THR A 32 -1.90 36.80 -5.35
CA THR A 32 -1.22 35.51 -5.50
C THR A 32 -2.00 34.57 -6.41
N VAL A 33 -3.32 34.46 -6.24
CA VAL A 33 -4.17 33.62 -7.12
C VAL A 33 -4.16 34.14 -8.56
N ASN A 34 -4.22 35.45 -8.78
CA ASN A 34 -4.14 36.04 -10.12
C ASN A 34 -2.79 35.72 -10.79
N THR A 35 -1.68 35.94 -10.08
CA THR A 35 -0.33 35.62 -10.59
C THR A 35 -0.19 34.14 -10.91
N LEU A 36 -0.70 33.26 -10.04
CA LEU A 36 -0.67 31.81 -10.26
C LEU A 36 -1.46 31.42 -11.50
N ASN A 37 -2.64 32.01 -11.72
CA ASN A 37 -3.47 31.72 -12.90
C ASN A 37 -2.78 32.18 -14.19
N ASP A 38 -2.17 33.38 -14.20
CA ASP A 38 -1.43 33.88 -15.34
C ASP A 38 -0.23 32.98 -15.69
N TYR A 39 0.51 32.54 -14.67
CA TYR A 39 1.67 31.67 -14.85
C TYR A 39 1.23 30.26 -15.29
N ARG A 40 0.08 29.77 -14.82
CA ARG A 40 -0.53 28.52 -15.28
C ARG A 40 -0.91 28.56 -16.74
N GLU A 41 -1.57 29.61 -17.20
CA GLU A 41 -1.95 29.73 -18.61
C GLU A 41 -0.72 29.85 -19.51
N LEU A 42 0.31 30.57 -19.06
CA LEU A 42 1.61 30.59 -19.75
C LEU A 42 2.23 29.19 -19.82
N MET A 43 2.31 28.47 -18.71
CA MET A 43 2.87 27.11 -18.68
C MET A 43 2.07 26.18 -19.58
N LYS A 44 0.74 26.18 -19.52
CA LYS A 44 -0.11 25.36 -20.40
C LYS A 44 0.17 25.65 -21.88
N LYS A 45 0.33 26.93 -22.25
CA LYS A 45 0.65 27.34 -23.62
C LYS A 45 2.01 26.79 -24.06
N LEU A 46 3.06 26.97 -23.25
CA LEU A 46 4.41 26.49 -23.56
C LEU A 46 4.49 24.96 -23.60
N ILE A 47 3.82 24.28 -22.67
CA ILE A 47 3.73 22.81 -22.65
C ILE A 47 3.09 22.31 -23.95
N LYS A 48 1.98 22.93 -24.37
CA LYS A 48 1.29 22.57 -25.62
C LYS A 48 2.13 22.88 -26.86
N GLN A 49 2.87 23.99 -26.88
CA GLN A 49 3.78 24.36 -27.97
C GLN A 49 4.92 23.33 -28.16
N HIS A 50 5.35 22.70 -27.07
CA HIS A 50 6.29 21.59 -27.08
C HIS A 50 5.60 20.21 -27.04
N HIS A 51 4.41 20.08 -27.63
CA HIS A 51 3.69 18.80 -27.79
C HIS A 51 3.39 18.04 -26.49
N GLY A 52 3.39 18.72 -25.35
CA GLY A 52 3.00 18.16 -24.05
C GLY A 52 1.51 18.29 -23.79
N ARG A 53 1.02 17.47 -22.85
CA ARG A 53 -0.35 17.49 -22.34
C ARG A 53 -0.34 17.78 -20.86
N VAL A 54 -1.01 18.84 -20.43
CA VAL A 54 -1.28 19.07 -18.99
C VAL A 54 -2.30 18.04 -18.54
N VAL A 55 -1.93 17.25 -17.54
CA VAL A 55 -2.74 16.15 -17.00
C VAL A 55 -3.57 16.61 -15.81
N ASP A 56 -2.93 17.34 -14.91
CA ASP A 56 -3.56 17.84 -13.68
C ASP A 56 -2.88 19.12 -13.22
N SER A 57 -3.57 19.95 -12.44
CA SER A 57 -3.01 21.16 -11.84
C SER A 57 -3.64 21.47 -10.47
N PRO A 58 -3.46 20.59 -9.47
CA PRO A 58 -4.07 20.77 -8.16
C PRO A 58 -3.32 21.82 -7.34
N GLY A 59 -4.04 22.75 -6.69
CA GLY A 59 -3.45 23.71 -5.74
C GLY A 59 -2.58 24.77 -6.41
N ASP A 60 -1.27 24.67 -6.25
CA ASP A 60 -0.16 25.43 -6.86
C ASP A 60 0.71 24.56 -7.80
N ASN A 61 0.46 23.25 -7.81
CA ASN A 61 1.18 22.28 -8.61
C ASN A 61 0.64 22.22 -10.05
N LEU A 62 1.49 21.78 -10.98
CA LEU A 62 1.17 21.49 -12.37
C LEU A 62 1.87 20.19 -12.80
N LEU A 63 1.09 19.24 -13.31
CA LEU A 63 1.56 17.96 -13.82
C LEU A 63 1.27 17.86 -15.32
N ALA A 64 2.29 17.57 -16.09
CA ALA A 64 2.19 17.35 -17.53
C ALA A 64 2.94 16.11 -17.97
N GLU A 65 2.55 15.57 -19.13
CA GLU A 65 3.23 14.48 -19.78
C GLU A 65 3.65 14.85 -21.20
N PHE A 66 4.75 14.25 -21.64
CA PHE A 66 5.29 14.37 -22.98
C PHE A 66 5.63 12.99 -23.52
N SER A 67 5.43 12.81 -24.82
CA SER A 67 5.90 11.60 -25.53
C SER A 67 7.41 11.61 -25.77
N SER A 68 8.03 12.80 -25.70
CA SER A 68 9.46 13.04 -25.90
C SER A 68 10.04 13.74 -24.67
N VAL A 69 11.14 13.20 -24.14
CA VAL A 69 11.87 13.84 -23.03
C VAL A 69 12.65 15.08 -23.48
N VAL A 70 13.01 15.15 -24.77
CA VAL A 70 13.63 16.33 -25.37
C VAL A 70 12.66 17.50 -25.29
N ASP A 71 11.42 17.29 -25.71
CA ASP A 71 10.35 18.29 -25.70
C ASP A 71 10.03 18.74 -24.28
N ALA A 72 9.98 17.81 -23.33
CA ALA A 72 9.74 18.12 -21.91
C ALA A 72 10.80 19.08 -21.34
N VAL A 73 12.08 18.83 -21.66
CA VAL A 73 13.20 19.65 -21.17
C VAL A 73 13.25 21.00 -21.87
N GLN A 74 13.04 21.05 -23.18
CA GLN A 74 12.92 22.31 -23.91
C GLN A 74 11.77 23.17 -23.37
N SER A 75 10.60 22.55 -23.12
CA SER A 75 9.45 23.20 -22.51
C SER A 75 9.78 23.75 -21.13
N ALA A 76 10.47 22.97 -20.28
CA ALA A 76 10.89 23.43 -18.96
C ALA A 76 11.83 24.63 -19.00
N VAL A 77 12.81 24.62 -19.90
CA VAL A 77 13.72 25.76 -20.08
C VAL A 77 12.98 26.98 -20.58
N ALA A 78 12.06 26.82 -21.53
CA ALA A 78 11.22 27.92 -22.03
C ALA A 78 10.33 28.50 -20.92
N VAL A 79 9.70 27.62 -20.12
CA VAL A 79 8.89 28.01 -18.95
C VAL A 79 9.74 28.82 -17.96
N GLN A 80 10.90 28.31 -17.55
CA GLN A 80 11.72 29.04 -16.58
C GLN A 80 12.18 30.40 -17.12
N LYS A 81 12.60 30.48 -18.39
CA LYS A 81 13.00 31.77 -19.00
C LYS A 81 11.88 32.80 -18.97
N GLU A 82 10.67 32.40 -19.36
CA GLU A 82 9.50 33.30 -19.35
C GLU A 82 9.07 33.71 -17.94
N LEU A 83 9.07 32.77 -16.99
CA LEU A 83 8.75 33.05 -15.59
C LEU A 83 9.79 33.97 -14.95
N MET A 84 11.09 33.75 -15.22
CA MET A 84 12.17 34.61 -14.76
C MET A 84 11.99 36.03 -15.31
N ALA A 85 11.74 36.18 -16.62
CA ALA A 85 11.52 37.48 -17.24
C ALA A 85 10.34 38.26 -16.61
N ARG A 86 9.24 37.58 -16.29
CA ARG A 86 8.08 38.19 -15.61
C ARG A 86 8.37 38.54 -14.16
N ASN A 87 9.13 37.70 -13.46
CA ASN A 87 9.53 37.96 -12.08
C ASN A 87 10.51 39.14 -11.93
N VAL A 88 11.26 39.53 -12.99
CA VAL A 88 12.14 40.72 -12.94
C VAL A 88 11.34 42.00 -12.62
N ALA A 89 10.10 42.11 -13.12
CA ALA A 89 9.26 43.28 -12.90
C ALA A 89 8.59 43.31 -11.50
N LEU A 90 8.74 42.25 -10.70
CA LEU A 90 8.09 42.12 -9.40
C LEU A 90 9.09 42.35 -8.25
N PRO A 91 8.65 42.95 -7.13
CA PRO A 91 9.38 42.97 -5.87
C PRO A 91 9.76 41.56 -5.40
N ASP A 92 10.90 41.42 -4.71
CA ASP A 92 11.44 40.11 -4.28
C ASP A 92 10.47 39.28 -3.44
N ASP A 93 9.68 39.93 -2.59
CA ASP A 93 8.68 39.29 -1.73
C ASP A 93 7.45 38.78 -2.52
N ARG A 94 7.25 39.28 -3.74
CA ARG A 94 6.16 38.94 -4.67
C ARG A 94 6.59 38.02 -5.81
N LYS A 95 7.88 37.75 -5.99
CA LYS A 95 8.37 36.83 -7.03
C LYS A 95 7.82 35.42 -6.78
N MET A 96 7.21 34.85 -7.81
CA MET A 96 6.68 33.49 -7.77
C MET A 96 7.63 32.56 -8.51
N GLU A 97 8.50 31.90 -7.76
CA GLU A 97 9.53 31.02 -8.31
C GLU A 97 9.03 29.58 -8.38
N PHE A 98 8.93 29.05 -9.60
CA PHE A 98 8.59 27.65 -9.83
C PHE A 98 9.84 26.77 -9.78
N ARG A 99 9.69 25.58 -9.23
CA ARG A 99 10.64 24.47 -9.34
C ARG A 99 10.09 23.46 -10.33
N ILE A 100 10.97 22.87 -11.15
CA ILE A 100 10.56 21.88 -12.15
C ILE A 100 11.34 20.57 -11.98
N GLY A 101 10.62 19.46 -11.99
CA GLY A 101 11.14 18.10 -11.97
C GLY A 101 10.73 17.32 -13.22
N ILE A 102 11.69 16.69 -13.90
CA ILE A 102 11.42 15.86 -15.09
C ILE A 102 11.94 14.45 -14.89
N ASN A 103 11.09 13.46 -15.14
CA ASN A 103 11.47 12.06 -15.12
C ASN A 103 10.98 11.33 -16.37
N LEU A 104 11.81 10.45 -16.94
CA LEU A 104 11.38 9.47 -17.93
C LEU A 104 11.10 8.13 -17.23
N GLY A 105 9.87 7.64 -17.29
CA GLY A 105 9.50 6.40 -16.62
C GLY A 105 8.12 5.85 -17.00
N ASP A 106 7.86 4.61 -16.57
CA ASP A 106 6.59 3.95 -16.84
C ASP A 106 5.46 4.57 -16.03
N VAL A 107 4.34 4.82 -16.72
CA VAL A 107 3.10 5.32 -16.13
C VAL A 107 1.93 4.43 -16.53
N ILE A 108 0.93 4.40 -15.66
CA ILE A 108 -0.40 3.87 -15.90
C ILE A 108 -1.29 5.04 -16.33
N VAL A 109 -1.97 4.90 -17.45
CA VAL A 109 -2.97 5.87 -17.92
C VAL A 109 -4.36 5.38 -17.53
N ASP A 110 -5.13 6.20 -16.83
CA ASP A 110 -6.56 5.95 -16.56
C ASP A 110 -7.36 7.21 -16.94
N LYS A 111 -8.24 7.07 -17.94
CA LYS A 111 -8.95 8.18 -18.58
C LYS A 111 -7.97 9.29 -19.01
N ASP A 112 -8.01 10.42 -18.31
CA ASP A 112 -7.19 11.59 -18.58
C ASP A 112 -5.97 11.68 -17.65
N GLY A 113 -5.93 10.89 -16.57
CA GLY A 113 -4.90 10.92 -15.53
C GLY A 113 -3.72 9.97 -15.79
N ILE A 114 -2.60 10.25 -15.12
CA ILE A 114 -1.41 9.39 -15.08
C ILE A 114 -1.03 9.02 -13.64
N TYR A 115 -0.64 7.77 -13.44
CA TYR A 115 -0.30 7.23 -12.13
C TYR A 115 0.94 6.33 -12.18
N GLY A 116 1.63 6.22 -11.05
CA GLY A 116 2.73 5.27 -10.86
C GLY A 116 3.99 5.91 -10.31
N ASP A 117 5.02 5.09 -10.16
CA ASP A 117 6.29 5.51 -9.58
C ASP A 117 6.96 6.62 -10.41
N GLY A 118 6.78 6.63 -11.73
CA GLY A 118 7.31 7.66 -12.62
C GLY A 118 6.85 9.07 -12.25
N VAL A 119 5.58 9.22 -11.85
CA VAL A 119 4.97 10.48 -11.39
C VAL A 119 5.56 10.91 -10.05
N ASN A 120 5.67 9.96 -9.12
CA ASN A 120 6.26 10.21 -7.80
C ASN A 120 7.73 10.62 -7.90
N ILE A 121 8.51 10.06 -8.84
CA ILE A 121 9.90 10.46 -9.07
C ILE A 121 9.98 11.91 -9.57
N ALA A 122 9.14 12.29 -10.55
CA ALA A 122 9.13 13.66 -11.09
C ALA A 122 8.84 14.70 -10.00
N ALA A 123 7.79 14.48 -9.20
CA ALA A 123 7.46 15.36 -8.07
C ALA A 123 8.59 15.44 -7.02
N ARG A 124 9.39 14.39 -6.86
CA ARG A 124 10.55 14.42 -5.96
C ARG A 124 11.75 15.14 -6.53
N LEU A 125 11.93 15.10 -7.85
CA LEU A 125 12.97 15.86 -8.53
C LEU A 125 12.64 17.35 -8.49
N GLU A 126 11.37 17.72 -8.64
CA GLU A 126 10.87 19.09 -8.46
C GLU A 126 11.33 19.64 -7.10
N GLY A 127 11.03 18.94 -6.00
CA GLY A 127 11.45 19.39 -4.67
C GLY A 127 12.96 19.40 -4.42
N LEU A 128 13.78 18.86 -5.32
CA LEU A 128 15.25 18.96 -5.28
C LEU A 128 15.79 20.12 -6.12
N ALA A 129 14.98 20.71 -6.99
CA ALA A 129 15.39 21.85 -7.79
C ALA A 129 15.52 23.10 -6.91
N ASN A 130 16.48 23.95 -7.27
CA ASN A 130 16.54 25.32 -6.75
C ASN A 130 15.31 26.11 -7.22
N PRO A 131 14.92 27.20 -6.55
CA PRO A 131 13.91 28.12 -7.07
C PRO A 131 14.31 28.59 -8.48
N GLY A 132 13.38 28.57 -9.44
CA GLY A 132 13.69 28.86 -10.85
C GLY A 132 14.51 27.77 -11.57
N GLY A 133 14.82 26.67 -10.90
CA GLY A 133 15.66 25.59 -11.40
C GLY A 133 14.88 24.43 -12.04
N ILE A 134 15.62 23.59 -12.75
CA ILE A 134 15.12 22.36 -13.37
C ILE A 134 15.98 21.19 -12.89
N CYS A 135 15.34 20.15 -12.40
CA CYS A 135 15.97 18.91 -11.96
C CYS A 135 15.44 17.74 -12.77
N ILE A 136 16.33 16.91 -13.30
CA ILE A 136 16.00 15.78 -14.17
C ILE A 136 16.54 14.47 -13.61
N SER A 137 15.86 13.37 -13.90
CA SER A 137 16.34 12.03 -13.58
C SER A 137 17.50 11.63 -14.49
N ARG A 138 18.31 10.65 -14.07
CA ARG A 138 19.29 10.01 -14.96
C ARG A 138 18.67 9.47 -16.25
N THR A 139 17.49 8.85 -16.17
CA THR A 139 16.84 8.28 -17.36
C THR A 139 16.47 9.36 -18.37
N ALA A 140 16.16 10.58 -17.91
CA ALA A 140 15.99 11.72 -18.79
C ALA A 140 17.33 12.25 -19.32
N TYR A 141 18.32 12.43 -18.44
CA TYR A 141 19.68 12.88 -18.79
C TYR A 141 20.33 12.02 -19.88
N ASP A 142 20.34 10.69 -19.71
CA ASP A 142 20.95 9.73 -20.65
C ASP A 142 20.31 9.80 -22.06
N GLN A 143 19.11 10.39 -22.20
CA GLN A 143 18.42 10.53 -23.48
C GLN A 143 18.61 11.87 -24.17
N ILE A 144 19.10 12.89 -23.46
CA ILE A 144 19.17 14.28 -23.92
C ILE A 144 20.58 14.86 -23.92
N GLU A 145 21.55 14.25 -23.23
CA GLU A 145 22.90 14.81 -23.04
C GLU A 145 23.59 15.19 -24.36
N ASP A 146 23.36 14.42 -25.42
CA ASP A 146 23.93 14.66 -26.75
C ASP A 146 22.98 15.39 -27.71
N LYS A 147 21.74 15.68 -27.29
CA LYS A 147 20.68 16.23 -28.15
C LYS A 147 20.36 17.69 -27.87
N LEU A 148 20.60 18.15 -26.64
CA LEU A 148 20.28 19.50 -26.20
C LEU A 148 21.55 20.25 -25.79
N PRO A 149 21.71 21.52 -26.20
CA PRO A 149 22.91 22.31 -25.91
C PRO A 149 22.85 22.94 -24.51
N PHE A 150 22.48 22.17 -23.49
CA PHE A 150 22.40 22.66 -22.11
C PHE A 150 23.53 22.11 -21.25
N GLY A 151 23.91 22.86 -20.20
CA GLY A 151 24.78 22.35 -19.15
C GLY A 151 24.02 21.45 -18.18
N TYR A 152 24.70 20.44 -17.63
CA TYR A 152 24.12 19.54 -16.64
C TYR A 152 25.07 19.35 -15.45
N GLU A 153 24.55 19.50 -14.24
CA GLU A 153 25.31 19.29 -13.00
C GLU A 153 24.76 18.07 -12.24
N TYR A 154 25.63 17.13 -11.88
CA TYR A 154 25.20 15.94 -11.16
C TYR A 154 25.01 16.21 -9.66
N LEU A 155 23.79 15.98 -9.16
CA LEU A 155 23.40 16.25 -7.76
C LEU A 155 23.54 15.04 -6.83
N GLY A 156 24.07 13.91 -7.33
CA GLY A 156 24.25 12.68 -6.56
C GLY A 156 23.05 11.72 -6.60
N GLU A 157 23.14 10.66 -5.78
CA GLU A 157 22.05 9.71 -5.55
C GLU A 157 21.15 10.20 -4.41
N LYS A 158 19.85 10.35 -4.68
CA LYS A 158 18.85 10.78 -3.71
C LYS A 158 17.90 9.64 -3.40
N THR A 159 17.84 9.24 -2.13
CA THR A 159 16.83 8.30 -1.64
C THR A 159 15.54 9.05 -1.36
N VAL A 160 14.45 8.63 -1.99
CA VAL A 160 13.14 9.27 -1.85
C VAL A 160 12.14 8.29 -1.21
N LYS A 161 11.17 8.82 -0.46
CA LYS A 161 10.16 8.00 0.24
C LYS A 161 9.43 7.12 -0.78
N ASN A 162 9.19 5.86 -0.42
CA ASN A 162 8.46 4.86 -1.21
C ASN A 162 9.13 4.39 -2.52
N ILE A 163 10.40 4.71 -2.77
CA ILE A 163 11.14 4.22 -3.95
C ILE A 163 12.35 3.40 -3.49
N SER A 164 12.41 2.15 -3.97
CA SER A 164 13.39 1.17 -3.49
C SER A 164 14.83 1.41 -3.97
N LYS A 165 15.01 2.13 -5.07
CA LYS A 165 16.30 2.49 -5.66
C LYS A 165 16.54 4.00 -5.53
N PRO A 166 17.74 4.46 -5.13
CA PRO A 166 18.09 5.87 -5.18
C PRO A 166 17.95 6.41 -6.61
N VAL A 167 17.41 7.62 -6.74
CA VAL A 167 17.30 8.32 -8.02
C VAL A 167 18.53 9.19 -8.18
N ARG A 168 19.23 9.04 -9.29
CA ARG A 168 20.33 9.93 -9.70
C ARG A 168 19.72 11.18 -10.32
N ALA A 169 20.04 12.34 -9.77
CA ALA A 169 19.45 13.61 -10.16
C ALA A 169 20.51 14.52 -10.81
N TYR A 170 20.08 15.31 -11.78
CA TYR A 170 20.90 16.28 -12.50
C TYR A 170 20.18 17.63 -12.54
N ARG A 171 20.89 18.72 -12.31
CA ARG A 171 20.38 20.08 -12.54
C ARG A 171 20.65 20.47 -13.98
N VAL A 172 19.67 21.07 -14.65
CA VAL A 172 19.87 21.71 -15.96
C VAL A 172 20.30 23.16 -15.72
N VAL A 173 21.42 23.55 -16.31
CA VAL A 173 21.96 24.91 -16.21
C VAL A 173 21.30 25.76 -17.29
N ILE A 174 20.53 26.75 -16.86
CA ILE A 174 19.96 27.80 -17.70
C ILE A 174 20.96 28.96 -17.64
N GLU A 175 21.26 29.65 -18.76
CA GLU A 175 22.36 30.63 -18.93
C GLU A 175 22.26 31.93 -18.08
N SER A 176 21.84 31.84 -16.83
CA SER A 176 21.91 32.90 -15.82
C SER A 176 22.58 32.46 -14.51
N ASP A 177 23.15 31.25 -14.45
CA ASP A 177 24.05 30.87 -13.37
C ASP A 177 25.47 31.30 -13.75
N GLU A 178 26.03 32.25 -12.98
CA GLU A 178 27.41 32.68 -13.11
C GLU A 178 28.36 31.48 -13.25
N ILE A 179 29.20 31.57 -14.28
CA ILE A 179 30.18 30.57 -14.68
C ILE A 179 31.03 30.18 -13.47
N THR A 180 30.76 29.01 -12.90
CA THR A 180 31.75 28.27 -12.10
C THR A 180 32.33 27.14 -12.96
N PRO A 181 33.66 26.89 -12.89
CA PRO A 181 34.35 26.14 -13.92
C PRO A 181 34.03 24.64 -13.86
N LYS A 182 33.97 24.05 -15.05
CA LYS A 182 33.84 22.61 -15.33
C LYS A 182 34.72 21.74 -14.41
N VAL A 183 34.09 20.88 -13.62
CA VAL A 183 34.67 19.65 -13.03
C VAL A 183 33.56 18.58 -13.02
N GLY A 184 33.66 17.41 -13.65
CA GLY A 184 34.68 16.84 -14.50
C GLY A 184 34.07 15.77 -15.41
N LYS A 185 34.59 15.63 -16.63
CA LYS A 185 34.38 14.43 -17.44
C LYS A 185 35.16 13.29 -16.78
N GLU A 186 34.54 12.11 -16.65
CA GLU A 186 35.24 10.89 -16.20
C GLU A 186 36.49 10.63 -17.07
N PRO A 187 37.69 10.42 -16.48
CA PRO A 187 38.86 9.99 -17.24
C PRO A 187 38.65 8.55 -17.77
N SER A 188 38.90 8.36 -19.07
CA SER A 188 38.68 7.11 -19.80
C SER A 188 39.60 5.95 -19.39
N HIS A 189 40.64 6.20 -18.60
CA HIS A 189 41.55 5.15 -18.11
C HIS A 189 41.00 4.38 -16.89
N ASP A 190 39.96 4.91 -16.22
CA ASP A 190 39.41 4.39 -14.96
C ASP A 190 38.19 3.47 -15.16
N ARG A 191 37.77 3.18 -16.40
CA ARG A 191 36.58 2.31 -16.65
C ARG A 191 36.82 0.85 -16.32
N ARG A 192 38.02 0.30 -16.55
CA ARG A 192 38.31 -1.12 -16.31
C ARG A 192 38.46 -1.41 -14.81
N ASP A 193 39.14 -0.53 -14.09
CA ASP A 193 39.32 -0.66 -12.65
C ASP A 193 38.04 -0.33 -11.90
N ARG A 194 37.25 0.67 -12.33
CA ARG A 194 35.88 0.85 -11.79
C ARG A 194 34.92 -0.25 -12.15
N HIS A 195 35.01 -0.87 -13.32
CA HIS A 195 34.16 -2.01 -13.64
C HIS A 195 34.50 -3.21 -12.74
N ARG A 196 35.80 -3.47 -12.50
CA ARG A 196 36.26 -4.50 -11.58
C ARG A 196 35.84 -4.19 -10.14
N ASN A 197 36.09 -2.97 -9.66
CA ASN A 197 35.69 -2.52 -8.33
C ASN A 197 34.16 -2.52 -8.15
N ALA A 198 33.39 -2.15 -9.19
CA ALA A 198 31.93 -2.21 -9.17
C ALA A 198 31.40 -3.64 -9.20
N ILE A 199 32.08 -4.58 -9.85
CA ILE A 199 31.75 -6.02 -9.78
C ILE A 199 32.03 -6.55 -8.38
N GLU A 200 33.19 -6.22 -7.80
CA GLU A 200 33.56 -6.63 -6.44
C GLU A 200 32.62 -6.02 -5.40
N GLU A 201 32.26 -4.75 -5.53
CA GLU A 201 31.31 -4.07 -4.64
C GLU A 201 29.90 -4.64 -4.80
N LYS A 202 29.45 -4.95 -6.03
CA LYS A 202 28.18 -5.66 -6.26
C LYS A 202 28.18 -7.04 -5.62
N LYS A 203 29.30 -7.77 -5.69
CA LYS A 203 29.46 -9.10 -5.08
C LYS A 203 29.43 -9.00 -3.55
N ALA A 204 30.21 -8.09 -2.97
CA ALA A 204 30.24 -7.81 -1.54
C ALA A 204 28.87 -7.33 -1.02
N ARG A 205 28.15 -6.49 -1.79
CA ARG A 205 26.80 -6.04 -1.45
C ARG A 205 25.79 -7.19 -1.48
N LYS A 206 25.91 -8.11 -2.44
CA LYS A 206 25.06 -9.30 -2.53
C LYS A 206 25.30 -10.22 -1.33
N GLU A 207 26.55 -10.40 -0.91
CA GLU A 207 26.91 -11.14 0.30
C GLU A 207 26.38 -10.47 1.57
N ARG A 208 26.61 -9.16 1.75
CA ARG A 208 26.06 -8.39 2.88
C ARG A 208 24.54 -8.46 2.94
N LEU A 209 23.86 -8.46 1.79
CA LEU A 209 22.40 -8.60 1.72
C LEU A 209 21.95 -10.01 2.12
N LYS A 210 22.69 -11.04 1.68
CA LYS A 210 22.46 -12.44 2.05
C LYS A 210 22.63 -12.61 3.57
N GLU A 211 23.73 -12.14 4.13
CA GLU A 211 23.95 -12.15 5.57
C GLU A 211 22.89 -11.37 6.34
N ARG A 212 22.47 -10.19 5.86
CA ARG A 212 21.43 -9.40 6.53
C ARG A 212 20.09 -10.13 6.52
N LYS A 213 19.75 -10.82 5.42
CA LYS A 213 18.56 -11.69 5.34
C LYS A 213 18.67 -12.86 6.30
N GLU A 214 19.83 -13.49 6.41
CA GLU A 214 20.09 -14.59 7.36
C GLU A 214 20.01 -14.10 8.82
N ARG A 215 20.68 -13.00 9.18
CA ARG A 215 20.58 -12.36 10.50
C ARG A 215 19.15 -11.97 10.84
N HIS A 216 18.38 -11.46 9.87
CA HIS A 216 16.96 -11.15 10.10
C HIS A 216 16.12 -12.40 10.30
N LYS A 217 16.37 -13.47 9.52
CA LYS A 217 15.71 -14.78 9.69
C LYS A 217 16.04 -15.40 11.04
N GLU A 218 17.29 -15.28 11.48
CA GLU A 218 17.77 -15.74 12.77
C GLU A 218 17.18 -14.91 13.92
N ARG A 219 17.15 -13.57 13.81
CA ARG A 219 16.46 -12.70 14.76
C ARG A 219 14.97 -13.02 14.88
N LYS A 220 14.30 -13.31 13.75
CA LYS A 220 12.91 -13.79 13.75
C LYS A 220 12.78 -15.12 14.47
N ARG A 221 13.63 -16.12 14.15
CA ARG A 221 13.64 -17.42 14.85
C ARG A 221 13.88 -17.27 16.35
N LYS A 222 14.89 -16.49 16.76
CA LYS A 222 15.20 -16.18 18.17
C LYS A 222 14.04 -15.47 18.86
N LYS A 223 13.38 -14.52 18.18
CA LYS A 223 12.18 -13.85 18.71
C LYS A 223 11.01 -14.83 18.85
N GLU A 224 10.82 -15.73 17.90
CA GLU A 224 9.79 -16.78 17.96
C GLU A 224 10.03 -17.74 19.12
N ILE A 225 11.26 -18.22 19.29
CA ILE A 225 11.69 -19.08 20.41
C ILE A 225 11.44 -18.34 21.74
N ARG A 226 11.90 -17.09 21.87
CA ARG A 226 11.70 -16.29 23.08
C ARG A 226 10.22 -16.04 23.41
N LEU A 227 9.36 -15.87 22.39
CA LEU A 227 7.91 -15.72 22.57
C LEU A 227 7.22 -17.04 22.95
N GLU A 228 7.80 -18.17 22.57
CA GLU A 228 7.35 -19.51 22.89
C GLU A 228 7.76 -19.91 24.31
N GLU A 229 9.01 -19.69 24.69
CA GLU A 229 9.53 -19.84 26.06
C GLU A 229 8.76 -18.99 27.08
N ARG A 230 8.43 -17.74 26.72
CA ARG A 230 7.61 -16.85 27.55
C ARG A 230 6.11 -17.22 27.57
N GLY A 231 5.69 -18.25 26.82
CA GLY A 231 4.29 -18.69 26.75
C GLY A 231 3.32 -17.66 26.13
N ILE A 232 3.83 -16.66 25.41
CA ILE A 232 3.04 -15.54 24.85
C ILE A 232 2.37 -15.96 23.52
N LYS A 233 3.07 -16.67 22.65
CA LYS A 233 2.57 -17.14 21.35
C LYS A 233 1.29 -18.01 21.45
N PRO A 234 1.20 -19.00 22.38
CA PRO A 234 -0.04 -19.75 22.58
C PRO A 234 -1.19 -18.93 23.17
N ARG A 235 -0.91 -17.83 23.87
CA ARG A 235 -1.93 -16.90 24.41
C ARG A 235 -2.55 -16.03 23.30
N ILE A 236 -1.72 -15.49 22.40
CA ILE A 236 -2.18 -14.68 21.26
C ILE A 236 -3.04 -15.51 20.30
N LYS A 237 -2.56 -16.71 19.91
CA LYS A 237 -3.29 -17.59 18.97
C LYS A 237 -4.65 -18.05 19.54
N ARG A 238 -4.76 -18.21 20.87
CA ARG A 238 -6.02 -18.55 21.56
C ARG A 238 -7.03 -17.40 21.56
N LYS A 239 -6.60 -16.16 21.80
CA LYS A 239 -7.48 -14.98 21.75
C LYS A 239 -8.08 -14.77 20.35
N ASN A 240 -7.28 -14.97 19.30
CA ASN A 240 -7.73 -14.77 17.93
C ASN A 240 -8.74 -15.83 17.47
N GLY A 241 -8.59 -17.10 17.88
CA GLY A 241 -9.55 -18.16 17.55
C GLY A 241 -10.94 -17.92 18.15
N PHE A 242 -11.01 -17.49 19.41
CA PHE A 242 -12.29 -17.18 20.07
C PHE A 242 -13.01 -15.99 19.41
N SER A 243 -12.27 -14.94 19.04
CA SER A 243 -12.85 -13.75 18.40
C SER A 243 -13.53 -14.08 17.07
N ILE A 244 -12.99 -15.02 16.30
CA ILE A 244 -13.61 -15.46 15.03
C ILE A 244 -14.97 -16.12 15.29
N HIS A 245 -15.05 -17.04 16.25
CA HIS A 245 -16.29 -17.72 16.59
C HIS A 245 -17.34 -16.76 17.18
N LEU A 246 -16.92 -15.80 18.01
CA LEU A 246 -17.80 -14.76 18.56
C LEU A 246 -18.38 -13.86 17.44
N ARG A 247 -17.56 -13.40 16.50
CA ARG A 247 -18.02 -12.55 15.39
C ARG A 247 -19.00 -13.30 14.46
N ALA A 248 -18.72 -14.57 14.17
CA ALA A 248 -19.61 -15.41 13.38
C ALA A 248 -20.97 -15.61 14.08
N TYR A 249 -20.96 -15.89 15.39
CA TYR A 249 -22.18 -16.02 16.18
C TYR A 249 -23.04 -14.75 16.14
N VAL A 250 -22.46 -13.59 16.41
CA VAL A 250 -23.18 -12.31 16.39
C VAL A 250 -23.76 -12.02 14.99
N GLY A 251 -23.00 -12.24 13.92
CA GLY A 251 -23.46 -12.00 12.56
C GLY A 251 -24.63 -12.92 12.15
N VAL A 252 -24.50 -14.23 12.41
CA VAL A 252 -25.53 -15.21 12.04
C VAL A 252 -26.80 -15.03 12.86
N ILE A 253 -26.69 -14.86 14.18
CA ILE A 253 -27.88 -14.67 15.03
C ILE A 253 -28.58 -13.34 14.72
N GLY A 254 -27.83 -12.27 14.44
CA GLY A 254 -28.40 -11.00 13.98
C GLY A 254 -29.18 -11.15 12.67
N LEU A 255 -28.64 -11.91 11.71
CA LEU A 255 -29.34 -12.19 10.45
C LEU A 255 -30.62 -13.02 10.68
N LEU A 256 -30.56 -14.06 11.50
CA LEU A 256 -31.73 -14.89 11.82
C LEU A 256 -32.82 -14.11 12.56
N LEU A 257 -32.42 -13.17 13.43
CA LEU A 257 -33.36 -12.24 14.07
C LEU A 257 -34.08 -11.39 13.03
N ILE A 258 -33.36 -10.81 12.06
CA ILE A 258 -33.95 -10.00 10.98
C ILE A 258 -34.93 -10.85 10.16
N ILE A 259 -34.52 -12.06 9.75
CA ILE A 259 -35.39 -12.98 9.00
C ILE A 259 -36.64 -13.34 9.82
N ASN A 260 -36.48 -13.58 11.12
CA ASN A 260 -37.61 -13.92 11.97
C ASN A 260 -38.58 -12.75 12.16
N ILE A 261 -38.10 -11.50 12.25
CA ILE A 261 -38.94 -10.30 12.25
C ILE A 261 -39.71 -10.17 10.93
N LEU A 262 -39.03 -10.32 9.79
CA LEU A 262 -39.65 -10.24 8.46
C LEU A 262 -40.70 -11.33 8.21
N THR A 263 -40.50 -12.51 8.80
CA THR A 263 -41.42 -13.67 8.68
C THR A 263 -42.39 -13.80 9.85
N TYR A 264 -42.36 -12.86 10.80
CA TYR A 264 -43.22 -12.93 11.99
C TYR A 264 -44.70 -12.84 11.63
N ALA A 265 -45.05 -11.96 10.68
CA ALA A 265 -46.42 -11.76 10.24
C ALA A 265 -47.08 -13.05 9.68
N SER A 266 -46.29 -13.97 9.12
CA SER A 266 -46.79 -15.23 8.56
C SER A 266 -46.68 -16.44 9.50
N THR A 267 -45.79 -16.40 10.50
CA THR A 267 -45.52 -17.55 11.37
C THR A 267 -45.97 -17.35 12.82
N ASN A 268 -46.18 -16.10 13.25
CA ASN A 268 -46.49 -15.65 14.62
C ASN A 268 -45.64 -16.35 15.70
N ARG A 269 -44.38 -16.64 15.38
CA ARG A 269 -43.47 -17.42 16.24
C ARG A 269 -42.08 -16.81 16.23
N ILE A 270 -41.50 -16.68 17.42
CA ILE A 270 -40.11 -16.27 17.62
C ILE A 270 -39.25 -17.54 17.60
N TRP A 271 -38.77 -17.93 16.42
CA TRP A 271 -37.98 -19.15 16.25
C TRP A 271 -36.46 -18.92 16.35
N PHE A 272 -35.97 -17.69 16.11
CA PHE A 272 -34.52 -17.39 16.11
C PHE A 272 -33.86 -17.64 17.48
N GLN A 273 -34.65 -17.59 18.57
CA GLN A 273 -34.18 -17.81 19.93
C GLN A 273 -33.60 -19.21 20.13
N TRP A 274 -34.13 -20.24 19.44
CA TRP A 274 -33.66 -21.63 19.61
C TRP A 274 -32.24 -21.84 19.05
N PRO A 275 -31.91 -21.40 17.81
CA PRO A 275 -30.53 -21.32 17.35
C PRO A 275 -29.63 -20.46 18.23
N ALA A 276 -30.12 -19.30 18.71
CA ALA A 276 -29.37 -18.40 19.56
C ALA A 276 -28.96 -19.08 20.88
N PHE A 277 -29.89 -19.71 21.60
CA PHE A 277 -29.56 -20.43 22.83
C PHE A 277 -28.64 -21.63 22.59
N GLY A 278 -28.91 -22.44 21.55
CA GLY A 278 -28.10 -23.63 21.24
C GLY A 278 -26.65 -23.31 20.89
N TRP A 279 -26.44 -22.30 20.04
CA TRP A 279 -25.11 -21.85 19.66
C TRP A 279 -24.43 -21.00 20.74
N GLY A 280 -25.21 -20.20 21.46
CA GLY A 280 -24.73 -19.36 22.55
C GLY A 280 -24.15 -20.18 23.70
N LEU A 281 -24.77 -21.31 24.04
CA LEU A 281 -24.25 -22.25 25.02
C LEU A 281 -22.93 -22.88 24.55
N GLY A 282 -22.83 -23.26 23.27
CA GLY A 282 -21.58 -23.78 22.68
C GLY A 282 -20.43 -22.76 22.73
N LEU A 283 -20.73 -21.49 22.43
CA LEU A 283 -19.76 -20.39 22.52
C LEU A 283 -19.33 -20.11 23.96
N TYR A 284 -20.26 -20.15 24.92
CA TYR A 284 -19.98 -20.00 26.35
C TYR A 284 -19.08 -21.13 26.87
N LEU A 285 -19.36 -22.38 26.50
CA LEU A 285 -18.51 -23.52 26.85
C LEU A 285 -17.12 -23.43 26.23
N HIS A 286 -17.01 -22.95 24.99
CA HIS A 286 -15.73 -22.69 24.33
C HIS A 286 -14.93 -21.59 25.05
N TRP A 287 -15.58 -20.47 25.39
CA TRP A 287 -14.98 -19.39 26.18
C TRP A 287 -14.49 -19.88 27.55
N PHE A 288 -15.31 -20.66 28.25
CA PHE A 288 -14.99 -21.22 29.56
C PHE A 288 -13.78 -22.17 29.49
N HIS A 289 -13.73 -23.04 28.49
CA HIS A 289 -12.58 -23.91 28.25
C HIS A 289 -11.32 -23.13 27.88
N VAL A 290 -11.41 -22.10 27.05
CA VAL A 290 -10.28 -21.24 26.69
C VAL A 290 -9.74 -20.49 27.92
N ARG A 291 -10.61 -20.04 28.83
CA ARG A 291 -10.23 -19.41 30.10
C ARG A 291 -9.68 -20.40 31.13
N LYS A 292 -10.26 -21.59 31.28
CA LYS A 292 -9.77 -22.62 32.23
C LYS A 292 -8.44 -23.22 31.76
N ALA A 293 -8.26 -23.40 30.45
CA ALA A 293 -6.97 -23.76 29.84
C ALA A 293 -5.89 -22.68 29.97
N ALA A 294 -6.21 -21.48 30.47
CA ALA A 294 -5.22 -20.47 30.84
C ALA A 294 -4.57 -20.74 32.21
N LYS A 295 -5.12 -21.67 33.01
CA LYS A 295 -4.60 -22.08 34.33
C LYS A 295 -3.86 -23.42 34.34
N ILE A 296 -3.99 -24.25 33.30
CA ILE A 296 -3.36 -25.57 33.24
C ILE A 296 -2.20 -25.57 32.25
N LYS A 297 -1.03 -25.99 32.76
CA LYS A 297 0.27 -26.01 32.10
C LYS A 297 0.24 -26.87 30.82
N GLN A 298 1.11 -26.47 29.91
CA GLN A 298 1.40 -26.99 28.58
C GLN A 298 1.33 -28.54 28.48
N GLN A 299 0.32 -29.06 27.78
CA GLN A 299 0.36 -30.41 27.19
C GLN A 299 -0.03 -30.32 25.72
N GLY A 300 0.71 -31.04 24.88
CA GLY A 300 0.61 -31.01 23.42
C GLY A 300 -0.83 -31.16 22.93
N ARG A 301 -1.23 -30.35 21.95
CA ARG A 301 -2.56 -30.44 21.33
C ARG A 301 -2.61 -31.68 20.45
N THR A 302 -3.04 -32.79 21.03
CA THR A 302 -3.36 -34.03 20.33
C THR A 302 -4.85 -34.03 19.93
N MET A 303 -5.24 -34.93 19.01
CA MET A 303 -6.64 -35.23 18.62
C MET A 303 -7.61 -35.51 19.79
N SER A 304 -7.11 -35.61 21.02
CA SER A 304 -7.89 -35.79 22.25
C SER A 304 -8.95 -34.70 22.47
N GLY A 305 -8.68 -33.45 22.11
CA GLY A 305 -9.65 -32.34 22.24
C GLY A 305 -10.88 -32.54 21.34
N PHE A 306 -10.66 -32.90 20.08
CA PHE A 306 -11.75 -33.20 19.13
C PHE A 306 -12.55 -34.43 19.57
N ARG A 307 -11.89 -35.52 19.99
CA ARG A 307 -12.57 -36.75 20.44
C ARG A 307 -13.48 -36.49 21.66
N ARG A 308 -13.08 -35.60 22.57
CA ARG A 308 -13.94 -35.19 23.70
C ARG A 308 -15.17 -34.43 23.22
N HIS A 309 -15.01 -33.43 22.33
CA HIS A 309 -16.15 -32.68 21.79
C HIS A 309 -17.10 -33.56 20.97
N LEU A 310 -16.57 -34.52 20.20
CA LEU A 310 -17.36 -35.51 19.47
C LEU A 310 -18.12 -36.44 20.44
N GLY A 311 -17.48 -36.89 21.52
CA GLY A 311 -18.15 -37.69 22.54
C GLY A 311 -19.28 -36.94 23.26
N THR A 312 -19.06 -35.67 23.61
CA THR A 312 -20.10 -34.82 24.21
C THR A 312 -21.27 -34.59 23.25
N TYR A 313 -20.98 -34.40 21.96
CA TYR A 313 -21.98 -34.28 20.92
C TYR A 313 -22.87 -35.52 20.83
N VAL A 314 -22.27 -36.70 20.68
CA VAL A 314 -23.02 -37.96 20.57
C VAL A 314 -23.86 -38.20 21.82
N GLY A 315 -23.32 -37.94 23.01
CA GLY A 315 -24.04 -38.10 24.27
C GLY A 315 -25.25 -37.17 24.40
N VAL A 316 -25.08 -35.87 24.11
CA VAL A 316 -26.16 -34.89 24.21
C VAL A 316 -27.24 -35.14 23.16
N ILE A 317 -26.87 -35.44 21.90
CA ILE A 317 -27.87 -35.74 20.86
C ILE A 317 -28.60 -37.05 21.17
N GLY A 318 -27.90 -38.07 21.65
CA GLY A 318 -28.54 -39.32 22.11
C GLY A 318 -29.51 -39.08 23.27
N PHE A 319 -29.15 -38.23 24.24
CA PHE A 319 -30.05 -37.85 25.33
C PHE A 319 -31.25 -37.05 24.84
N LEU A 320 -31.07 -36.08 23.95
CA LEU A 320 -32.17 -35.30 23.37
C LEU A 320 -33.11 -36.18 22.52
N LEU A 321 -32.56 -37.17 21.81
CA LEU A 321 -33.34 -38.19 21.10
C LEU A 321 -34.14 -39.05 22.09
N LEU A 322 -33.52 -39.49 23.20
CA LEU A 322 -34.22 -40.23 24.24
C LEU A 322 -35.34 -39.40 24.89
N VAL A 323 -35.08 -38.12 25.21
CA VAL A 323 -36.12 -37.20 25.71
C VAL A 323 -37.21 -37.04 24.66
N ASN A 324 -36.88 -36.90 23.38
CA ASN A 324 -37.88 -36.81 22.31
C ASN A 324 -38.73 -38.09 22.18
N ILE A 325 -38.18 -39.27 22.48
CA ILE A 325 -38.90 -40.56 22.52
C ILE A 325 -39.75 -40.69 23.80
N LEU A 326 -39.23 -40.27 24.95
CA LEU A 326 -39.93 -40.38 26.24
C LEU A 326 -41.02 -39.32 26.41
N THR A 327 -40.86 -38.16 25.77
CA THR A 327 -41.81 -37.04 25.83
C THR A 327 -42.71 -37.00 24.60
N TYR A 328 -42.98 -38.16 23.99
CA TYR A 328 -43.72 -38.30 22.72
C TYR A 328 -45.21 -37.91 22.89
N THR A 329 -45.48 -36.62 23.06
CA THR A 329 -46.82 -36.04 23.11
C THR A 329 -47.16 -35.41 21.76
N SER A 330 -48.06 -36.11 21.03
CA SER A 330 -49.01 -35.70 19.98
C SER A 330 -48.60 -34.75 18.84
N THR A 331 -47.40 -34.16 18.81
CA THR A 331 -47.03 -33.15 17.79
C THR A 331 -46.17 -33.65 16.64
N ASN A 332 -45.83 -34.96 16.61
CA ASN A 332 -45.17 -35.63 15.48
C ASN A 332 -43.96 -34.87 14.88
N ARG A 333 -43.24 -34.10 15.70
CA ARG A 333 -42.14 -33.22 15.26
C ARG A 333 -40.88 -33.47 16.07
N ILE A 334 -39.80 -33.75 15.34
CA ILE A 334 -38.45 -33.89 15.86
C ILE A 334 -37.92 -32.49 16.20
N TRP A 335 -38.14 -32.01 17.42
CA TRP A 335 -37.77 -30.64 17.81
C TRP A 335 -36.24 -30.47 17.96
N PHE A 336 -35.51 -31.55 18.27
CA PHE A 336 -34.06 -31.50 18.53
C PHE A 336 -33.19 -31.41 17.26
N GLN A 337 -33.78 -31.49 16.05
CA GLN A 337 -33.03 -31.44 14.78
C GLN A 337 -32.24 -30.12 14.61
N TRP A 338 -32.77 -28.99 15.10
CA TRP A 338 -32.11 -27.69 15.00
C TRP A 338 -30.89 -27.56 15.93
N PRO A 339 -30.97 -27.94 17.23
CA PRO A 339 -29.79 -28.12 18.07
C PRO A 339 -28.74 -29.07 17.47
N ALA A 340 -29.17 -30.20 16.89
CA ALA A 340 -28.28 -31.18 16.28
C ALA A 340 -27.50 -30.61 15.09
N LEU A 341 -28.19 -29.94 14.16
CA LEU A 341 -27.55 -29.29 13.01
C LEU A 341 -26.55 -28.20 13.45
N GLY A 342 -26.91 -27.40 14.45
CA GLY A 342 -26.04 -26.35 14.97
C GLY A 342 -24.74 -26.87 15.57
N TRP A 343 -24.86 -27.90 16.41
CA TRP A 343 -23.69 -28.54 17.01
C TRP A 343 -22.86 -29.36 15.99
N GLY A 344 -23.51 -29.97 14.98
CA GLY A 344 -22.83 -30.69 13.91
C GLY A 344 -21.97 -29.75 13.04
N LEU A 345 -22.48 -28.56 12.74
CA LEU A 345 -21.74 -27.53 12.02
C LEU A 345 -20.51 -27.05 12.82
N PHE A 346 -20.66 -26.87 14.15
CA PHE A 346 -19.56 -26.52 15.04
C PHE A 346 -18.45 -27.59 15.03
N LEU A 347 -18.81 -28.88 15.08
CA LEU A 347 -17.85 -29.98 14.98
C LEU A 347 -17.12 -30.00 13.62
N PHE A 348 -17.83 -29.71 12.52
CA PHE A 348 -17.23 -29.62 11.19
C PHE A 348 -16.16 -28.50 11.10
N PHE A 349 -16.49 -27.30 11.59
CA PHE A 349 -15.52 -26.19 11.63
C PHE A 349 -14.38 -26.44 12.61
N HIS A 350 -14.67 -27.06 13.75
CA HIS A 350 -13.64 -27.50 14.68
C HIS A 350 -12.72 -28.52 14.01
N TRP A 351 -13.27 -29.49 13.27
CA TRP A 351 -12.46 -30.42 12.47
C TRP A 351 -11.60 -29.69 11.43
N GLN A 352 -12.10 -28.73 10.66
CA GLN A 352 -11.26 -27.97 9.71
C GLN A 352 -10.08 -27.22 10.36
N VAL A 353 -10.22 -26.75 11.60
CA VAL A 353 -9.15 -26.05 12.34
C VAL A 353 -8.11 -27.04 12.90
N PHE A 354 -8.51 -28.26 13.21
CA PHE A 354 -7.69 -29.27 13.87
C PHE A 354 -7.31 -30.48 12.99
N ALA A 355 -7.89 -30.59 11.79
CA ALA A 355 -7.57 -31.61 10.81
C ALA A 355 -6.15 -31.38 10.31
N PRO A 356 -5.35 -32.45 10.17
CA PRO A 356 -4.05 -32.33 9.54
C PRO A 356 -4.25 -31.82 8.11
N ARG A 357 -3.77 -30.62 7.81
CA ARG A 357 -3.58 -30.20 6.42
C ARG A 357 -2.54 -31.14 5.84
N SER A 358 -2.91 -31.93 4.83
CA SER A 358 -1.93 -32.72 4.10
C SER A 358 -0.86 -31.74 3.61
N SER A 359 0.35 -31.88 4.15
CA SER A 359 1.48 -31.22 3.55
C SER A 359 1.66 -31.92 2.20
N LYS A 360 1.27 -31.26 1.11
CA LYS A 360 1.96 -31.48 -0.15
C LYS A 360 3.43 -31.18 0.14
N LYS A 361 4.20 -32.24 0.32
CA LYS A 361 5.64 -32.24 0.33
C LYS A 361 6.08 -33.44 -0.50
N ASP A 362 6.95 -33.11 -1.44
CA ASP A 362 7.96 -33.95 -2.06
C ASP A 362 7.50 -34.76 -3.29
N GLN A 363 7.43 -34.05 -4.43
CA GLN A 363 8.10 -34.42 -5.68
C GLN A 363 8.78 -33.19 -6.27
#